data_AF-A0A1W2TU90-F1
#
_entry.id   AF-A0A1W2TU90-F1
#
_cell.length_a   1.000
_cell.length_b   1.000
_cell.length_c   1.000
_cell.angle_alpha   90.00
_cell.angle_beta   90.00
_cell.angle_gamma   90.00
#
_symmetry.space_group_name_H-M   'P 1'
#
loop_
_entity.id
_entity.type
_entity.pdbx_description
1 polymer ?
#
loop_
_entity_poly.entity_id
_entity_poly.type
_entity_poly.pdbx_seq_one_letter_code
_entity_poly.pdbx_strand_id
1 'polypeptide(L)'
;MPSASHIVPWFFLDFASLSTNHLRRTFFDNQPQTPTVKMSPKGKKPAKSAIDQVVAREYTIHMHKRLHGVTFKKRAPRAIKEIKAFATKAMGTTDVRVDPQLNKKVWEQGIKGVPYRLRIRISRRRNDEEDAKEKLYSYVQAVNVKNPKGLVTNVVEE
;
A
#
# COMPACT_ATOMS: atom_id res chain seq x y z
N MET A 1 49.13 -25.75 -17.71
CA MET A 1 49.52 -26.81 -16.75
C MET A 1 50.54 -26.23 -15.79
N PRO A 2 50.63 -26.63 -14.51
CA PRO A 2 49.88 -27.62 -13.70
C PRO A 2 49.25 -26.93 -12.45
N SER A 3 48.60 -27.54 -11.47
CA SER A 3 47.84 -28.79 -11.30
C SER A 3 47.09 -28.60 -9.97
N ALA A 4 45.81 -28.89 -9.95
CA ALA A 4 45.03 -28.94 -8.71
C ALA A 4 45.42 -30.19 -7.89
N SER A 5 46.00 -29.98 -6.71
CA SER A 5 46.15 -30.96 -5.63
C SER A 5 44.83 -31.05 -4.88
N HIS A 6 43.98 -32.01 -5.20
CA HIS A 6 43.90 -33.35 -4.58
C HIS A 6 43.63 -33.32 -3.07
N ILE A 7 42.34 -33.51 -2.81
CA ILE A 7 41.70 -33.86 -1.54
C ILE A 7 41.96 -35.34 -1.25
N VAL A 8 42.30 -35.65 -0.02
CA VAL A 8 42.06 -36.91 0.68
C VAL A 8 42.10 -36.58 2.18
N PRO A 9 41.73 -37.47 3.14
CA PRO A 9 41.11 -38.80 3.02
C PRO A 9 40.08 -39.10 4.11
N TRP A 10 39.11 -39.99 3.89
CA TRP A 10 38.51 -40.76 5.01
C TRP A 10 38.20 -42.21 4.58
N PHE A 11 39.08 -43.10 5.02
CA PHE A 11 38.83 -44.38 5.71
C PHE A 11 37.79 -45.40 5.19
N PHE A 12 38.37 -46.56 4.85
CA PHE A 12 38.09 -47.92 5.35
C PHE A 12 37.14 -48.87 4.59
N LEU A 13 37.67 -50.10 4.49
CA LEU A 13 37.16 -51.33 3.88
C LEU A 13 35.98 -51.95 4.65
N ASP A 14 35.09 -52.65 3.94
CA ASP A 14 34.81 -54.09 4.11
C ASP A 14 33.83 -54.55 3.01
N PHE A 15 34.20 -55.50 2.17
CA PHE A 15 34.09 -56.96 2.31
C PHE A 15 32.75 -57.51 1.81
N ALA A 16 32.89 -58.47 0.90
CA ALA A 16 31.83 -59.14 0.15
C ALA A 16 30.92 -60.01 1.03
N SER A 17 29.72 -60.34 0.52
CA SER A 17 29.27 -61.73 0.30
C SER A 17 27.73 -61.88 0.29
N LEU A 18 27.27 -62.49 -0.81
CA LEU A 18 26.12 -63.37 -1.02
C LEU A 18 24.77 -63.14 -0.31
N SER A 19 23.76 -63.02 -1.18
CA SER A 19 22.60 -63.92 -1.30
C SER A 19 21.69 -64.10 -0.07
N THR A 20 20.45 -63.60 -0.16
CA THR A 20 19.26 -64.42 -0.47
C THR A 20 17.98 -63.60 -0.27
N ASN A 21 17.04 -63.83 -1.19
CA ASN A 21 15.60 -63.91 -0.96
C ASN A 21 14.79 -62.70 -0.41
N HIS A 22 13.94 -62.24 -1.34
CA HIS A 22 12.48 -62.28 -1.21
C HIS A 22 11.79 -61.10 -0.51
N LEU A 23 10.71 -60.65 -1.18
CA LEU A 23 9.68 -59.71 -0.73
C LEU A 23 10.10 -58.26 -0.48
N ARG A 24 9.87 -57.40 -1.48
CA ARG A 24 8.90 -56.29 -1.36
C ARG A 24 8.63 -55.66 -2.73
N ARG A 25 7.60 -56.21 -3.35
CA ARG A 25 6.85 -55.58 -4.44
C ARG A 25 6.14 -54.34 -3.87
N THR A 26 6.13 -53.26 -4.66
CA THR A 26 5.27 -52.06 -4.57
C THR A 26 5.36 -51.19 -3.31
N PHE A 27 6.20 -50.16 -3.34
CA PHE A 27 5.99 -48.96 -2.51
C PHE A 27 6.49 -47.65 -3.15
N PHE A 28 6.60 -47.58 -4.48
CA PHE A 28 7.18 -46.39 -5.14
C PHE A 28 6.58 -46.04 -6.51
N ASP A 29 5.30 -46.33 -6.73
CA ASP A 29 4.55 -45.87 -7.93
C ASP A 29 3.25 -45.17 -7.55
N ASN A 30 3.33 -44.11 -6.72
CA ASN A 30 2.24 -43.15 -6.60
C ASN A 30 2.75 -41.82 -6.01
N GLN A 31 3.40 -41.01 -6.85
CA GLN A 31 3.54 -39.58 -6.59
C GLN A 31 2.39 -38.88 -7.33
N PRO A 32 1.48 -38.15 -6.64
CA PRO A 32 0.45 -37.38 -7.32
C PRO A 32 1.12 -36.23 -8.08
N GLN A 33 0.96 -36.19 -9.41
CA GLN A 33 1.37 -35.04 -10.20
C GLN A 33 0.57 -33.82 -9.74
N THR A 34 1.27 -32.80 -9.25
CA THR A 34 0.63 -31.53 -8.91
C THR A 34 0.05 -30.93 -10.20
N PRO A 35 -1.22 -30.52 -10.23
CA PRO A 35 -1.77 -29.88 -11.42
C PRO A 35 -1.02 -28.57 -11.64
N THR A 36 -0.29 -28.47 -12.76
CA THR A 36 0.32 -27.23 -13.22
C THR A 36 -0.79 -26.19 -13.42
N VAL A 37 -0.94 -25.26 -12.48
CA VAL A 37 -1.85 -24.13 -12.60
C VAL A 37 -1.36 -23.24 -13.75
N LYS A 38 -2.01 -23.36 -14.91
CA LYS A 38 -1.83 -22.45 -16.04
C LYS A 38 -2.26 -21.06 -15.59
N MET A 39 -1.30 -20.16 -15.32
CA MET A 39 -1.61 -18.76 -15.03
C MET A 39 -2.15 -18.10 -16.31
N SER A 40 -3.46 -17.85 -16.33
CA SER A 40 -4.11 -17.04 -17.37
C SER A 40 -3.54 -15.61 -17.36
N PRO A 41 -3.34 -14.96 -18.53
CA PRO A 41 -2.88 -13.58 -18.58
C PRO A 41 -3.91 -12.68 -17.88
N LYS A 42 -3.42 -11.80 -17.00
CA LYS A 42 -4.24 -10.82 -16.27
C LYS A 42 -5.12 -10.06 -17.26
N GLY A 43 -6.42 -10.37 -17.26
CA GLY A 43 -7.41 -9.64 -18.04
C GLY A 43 -7.35 -8.15 -17.73
N LYS A 44 -7.37 -7.31 -18.78
CA LYS A 44 -7.54 -5.87 -18.65
C LYS A 44 -8.85 -5.62 -17.89
N LYS A 45 -8.75 -5.01 -16.71
CA LYS A 45 -9.92 -4.61 -15.93
C LYS A 45 -10.75 -3.63 -16.77
N PRO A 46 -12.10 -3.73 -16.76
CA PRO A 46 -12.95 -2.83 -17.52
C PRO A 46 -12.67 -1.37 -17.15
N ALA A 47 -12.73 -0.49 -18.14
CA ALA A 47 -12.59 0.95 -17.93
C ALA A 47 -13.70 1.43 -16.98
N LYS A 48 -13.32 2.16 -15.93
CA LYS A 48 -14.27 2.65 -14.92
C LYS A 48 -15.21 3.68 -15.55
N SER A 49 -16.50 3.56 -15.22
CA SER A 49 -17.55 4.44 -15.75
C SER A 49 -17.35 5.89 -15.26
N ALA A 50 -17.93 6.86 -15.97
CA ALA A 50 -17.81 8.28 -15.62
C ALA A 50 -18.39 8.62 -14.23
N ILE A 51 -19.35 7.81 -13.75
CA ILE A 51 -19.98 7.96 -12.43
C ILE A 51 -19.05 7.42 -11.34
N ASP A 52 -18.37 6.30 -11.58
CA ASP A 52 -17.32 5.77 -10.67
C ASP A 52 -16.12 6.72 -10.51
N GLN A 53 -16.01 7.72 -11.38
CA GLN A 53 -14.98 8.74 -11.28
C GLN A 53 -15.32 9.81 -10.24
N VAL A 54 -16.59 10.05 -9.90
CA VAL A 54 -16.96 10.97 -8.82
C VAL A 54 -17.09 10.17 -7.54
N VAL A 55 -16.28 10.47 -6.53
CA VAL A 55 -16.22 9.66 -5.31
C VAL A 55 -15.90 10.55 -4.12
N ALA A 56 -16.68 10.44 -3.06
CA ALA A 56 -16.36 11.01 -1.75
C ALA A 56 -15.97 9.91 -0.76
N ARG A 57 -14.86 10.12 -0.04
CA ARG A 57 -14.36 9.18 0.98
C ARG A 57 -13.84 9.92 2.18
N GLU A 58 -14.09 9.35 3.34
CA GLU A 58 -13.49 9.80 4.58
C GLU A 58 -12.30 8.95 4.97
N TYR A 59 -11.20 9.63 5.30
CA TYR A 59 -9.95 9.02 5.71
C TYR A 59 -9.52 9.54 7.07
N THR A 60 -8.89 8.66 7.84
CA THR A 60 -8.14 9.06 9.03
C THR A 60 -6.67 9.14 8.66
N ILE A 61 -6.10 10.33 8.67
CA ILE A 61 -4.67 10.53 8.49
C ILE A 61 -3.95 10.41 9.83
N HIS A 62 -2.91 9.58 9.89
CA HIS A 62 -1.97 9.57 11.01
C HIS A 62 -0.84 10.58 10.78
N MET A 63 -1.04 11.82 11.24
CA MET A 63 -0.08 12.91 11.03
C MET A 63 1.21 12.73 11.82
N HIS A 64 1.14 12.18 13.04
CA HIS A 64 2.33 11.98 13.87
C HIS A 64 3.43 11.13 13.20
N LYS A 65 3.04 10.09 12.45
CA LYS A 65 3.99 9.25 11.70
C LYS A 65 4.63 10.01 10.52
N ARG A 66 3.86 10.85 9.83
CA ARG A 66 4.33 11.62 8.67
C ARG A 66 5.20 12.82 9.05
N LEU A 67 5.00 13.36 10.25
CA LEU A 67 5.74 14.52 10.77
C LEU A 67 6.83 14.14 11.77
N HIS A 68 7.18 12.86 11.84
CA HIS A 68 8.25 12.39 12.71
C HIS A 68 9.60 13.00 12.28
N GLY A 69 10.38 13.50 13.24
CA GLY A 69 11.68 14.13 12.97
C GLY A 69 11.64 15.51 12.30
N VAL A 70 10.46 16.10 12.04
CA VAL A 70 10.37 17.43 11.43
C VAL A 70 10.62 18.53 12.47
N THR A 71 11.45 19.52 12.12
CA THR A 71 11.69 20.71 12.94
C THR A 71 10.37 21.42 13.28
N PHE A 72 10.21 21.85 14.53
CA PHE A 72 8.94 22.43 15.01
C PHE A 72 8.45 23.63 14.18
N LYS A 73 9.36 24.49 13.73
CA LYS A 73 9.04 25.65 12.89
C LYS A 73 8.47 25.29 11.50
N LYS A 74 8.62 24.04 11.05
CA LYS A 74 8.15 23.58 9.72
C LYS A 74 7.03 22.55 9.83
N ARG A 75 6.55 22.24 11.03
CA ARG A 75 5.65 21.10 11.29
C ARG A 75 4.25 21.30 10.69
N ALA A 76 3.56 22.40 11.00
CA ALA A 76 2.25 22.71 10.38
C ALA A 76 2.32 22.95 8.85
N PRO A 77 3.28 23.71 8.31
CA PRO A 77 3.45 23.83 6.86
C PRO A 77 3.71 22.48 6.17
N ARG A 78 4.51 21.61 6.81
CA ARG A 78 4.74 20.25 6.29
C ARG A 78 3.47 19.41 6.38
N ALA A 79 2.66 19.55 7.42
CA ALA A 79 1.41 18.83 7.58
C ALA A 79 0.46 19.05 6.39
N ILE A 80 0.32 20.30 5.94
CA ILE A 80 -0.52 20.63 4.78
C ILE A 80 0.03 19.98 3.50
N LYS A 81 1.34 19.99 3.31
CA LYS A 81 1.99 19.30 2.17
C LYS A 81 1.73 17.80 2.20
N GLU A 82 1.82 17.18 3.37
CA GLU A 82 1.53 15.75 3.56
C GLU A 82 0.04 15.41 3.37
N ILE A 83 -0.88 16.32 3.72
CA ILE A 83 -2.31 16.17 3.44
C ILE A 83 -2.56 16.21 1.93
N LYS A 84 -1.94 17.17 1.22
CA LYS A 84 -2.03 17.25 -0.24
C LYS A 84 -1.45 16.00 -0.91
N ALA A 85 -0.25 15.57 -0.50
CA ALA A 85 0.37 14.35 -1.02
C ALA A 85 -0.48 13.11 -0.77
N PHE A 86 -1.13 13.03 0.40
CA PHE A 86 -2.06 11.95 0.70
C PHE A 86 -3.29 11.96 -0.21
N ALA A 87 -3.88 13.13 -0.47
CA ALA A 87 -5.03 13.26 -1.37
C ALA A 87 -4.65 12.89 -2.82
N THR A 88 -3.51 13.38 -3.31
CA THR A 88 -2.96 12.99 -4.63
C THR A 88 -2.77 11.49 -4.73
N LYS A 89 -2.20 10.84 -3.70
CA LYS A 89 -2.00 9.38 -3.69
C LYS A 89 -3.31 8.59 -3.61
N ALA A 90 -4.28 9.06 -2.83
CA ALA A 90 -5.54 8.36 -2.60
C ALA A 90 -6.52 8.48 -3.78
N MET A 91 -6.60 9.65 -4.41
CA MET A 91 -7.55 9.95 -5.48
C MET A 91 -6.95 9.93 -6.89
N GLY A 92 -5.62 10.01 -6.99
CA GLY A 92 -4.90 10.04 -8.26
C GLY A 92 -5.04 11.35 -9.04
N THR A 93 -5.40 12.46 -8.36
CA THR A 93 -5.53 13.78 -9.00
C THR A 93 -4.31 14.66 -8.73
N THR A 94 -3.91 15.43 -9.73
CA THR A 94 -2.82 16.41 -9.65
C THR A 94 -3.30 17.70 -8.98
N ASP A 95 -4.52 18.17 -9.29
CA ASP A 95 -5.16 19.30 -8.59
C ASP A 95 -5.78 18.85 -7.26
N VAL A 96 -5.34 19.48 -6.17
CA VAL A 96 -5.83 19.26 -4.80
C VAL A 96 -6.07 20.60 -4.12
N ARG A 97 -7.35 20.87 -3.87
CA ARG A 97 -7.84 22.08 -3.22
C ARG A 97 -8.11 21.79 -1.74
N VAL A 98 -7.52 22.58 -0.87
CA VAL A 98 -7.64 22.43 0.58
C VAL A 98 -8.65 23.45 1.11
N ASP A 99 -9.66 22.97 1.83
CA ASP A 99 -10.65 23.81 2.49
C ASP A 99 -9.98 24.71 3.56
N PRO A 100 -10.30 26.02 3.62
CA PRO A 100 -9.89 26.89 4.71
C PRO A 100 -10.19 26.35 6.12
N GLN A 101 -11.27 25.59 6.31
CA GLN A 101 -11.57 24.99 7.64
C GLN A 101 -10.56 23.91 8.03
N LEU A 102 -10.07 23.14 7.05
CA LEU A 102 -8.97 22.19 7.26
C LEU A 102 -7.69 22.91 7.63
N ASN A 103 -7.40 24.05 6.98
CA ASN A 103 -6.26 24.87 7.35
C ASN A 103 -6.39 25.35 8.80
N LYS A 104 -7.53 25.92 9.20
CA LYS A 104 -7.77 26.38 10.58
C LYS A 104 -7.52 25.26 11.61
N LYS A 105 -8.05 24.06 11.40
CA LYS A 105 -7.82 22.93 12.33
C LYS A 105 -6.37 22.48 12.43
N VAL A 106 -5.62 22.52 11.32
CA VAL A 106 -4.19 22.16 11.33
C VAL A 106 -3.36 23.20 12.10
N TRP A 107 -3.80 24.46 12.10
CA TRP A 107 -3.12 25.59 12.73
C TRP A 107 -3.68 26.00 14.10
N GLU A 108 -4.74 25.35 14.59
CA GLU A 108 -5.48 25.73 15.81
C GLU A 108 -4.59 25.81 17.05
N GLN A 109 -3.66 24.86 17.23
CA GLN A 109 -2.72 24.82 18.36
C GLN A 109 -1.34 25.43 18.00
N GLY A 110 -1.27 26.19 16.90
CA GLY A 110 -0.06 26.83 16.40
C GLY A 110 0.88 25.91 15.63
N ILE A 111 2.09 26.42 15.31
CA ILE A 111 3.00 25.79 14.34
C ILE A 111 3.52 24.40 14.75
N LYS A 112 3.62 24.13 16.06
CA LYS A 112 4.07 22.86 16.64
C LYS A 112 2.92 21.89 16.95
N GLY A 113 1.72 22.42 17.16
CA GLY A 113 0.56 21.69 17.67
C GLY A 113 -0.28 21.05 16.56
N VAL A 114 0.33 20.29 15.66
CA VAL A 114 -0.44 19.58 14.64
C VAL A 114 -1.16 18.38 15.28
N PRO A 115 -2.49 18.21 15.08
CA PRO A 115 -3.23 17.07 15.60
C PRO A 115 -2.59 15.74 15.19
N TYR A 116 -2.45 14.79 16.12
CA TYR A 116 -1.78 13.50 15.83
C TYR A 116 -2.51 12.66 14.79
N ARG A 117 -3.84 12.75 14.78
CA ARG A 117 -4.73 12.12 13.82
C ARG A 117 -5.76 13.14 13.36
N LEU A 118 -6.03 13.14 12.07
CA LEU A 118 -6.99 14.07 11.46
C LEU A 118 -7.97 13.28 10.60
N ARG A 119 -9.27 13.42 10.90
CA ARG A 119 -10.32 12.87 10.04
C ARG A 119 -10.63 13.89 8.95
N ILE A 120 -10.43 13.48 7.70
CA ILE A 120 -10.66 14.31 6.53
C ILE A 120 -11.67 13.64 5.61
N ARG A 121 -12.45 14.44 4.91
CA ARG A 121 -13.27 14.02 3.78
C ARG A 121 -12.60 14.50 2.51
N ILE A 122 -12.43 13.61 1.55
CA ILE A 122 -11.91 13.94 0.23
C ILE A 122 -13.02 13.65 -0.77
N SER A 123 -13.47 14.69 -1.45
CA SER A 123 -14.48 14.60 -2.52
C SER A 123 -13.77 14.86 -3.84
N ARG A 124 -13.78 13.88 -4.75
CA ARG A 124 -13.29 14.05 -6.11
C ARG A 124 -14.44 14.50 -6.99
N ARG A 125 -14.37 15.73 -7.50
CA ARG A 125 -15.42 16.39 -8.29
C ARG A 125 -14.92 16.70 -9.70
N ARG A 126 -15.84 16.84 -10.65
CA ARG A 126 -15.54 17.32 -12.01
C ARG A 126 -15.38 18.84 -11.97
N ASN A 127 -14.45 19.35 -12.77
CA ASN A 127 -14.31 20.79 -12.96
C ASN A 127 -15.27 21.30 -14.04
N ASP A 128 -15.92 22.43 -13.79
CA ASP A 128 -16.89 23.06 -14.69
C ASP A 128 -16.26 24.20 -15.51
N GLU A 129 -15.03 24.62 -15.17
CA GLU A 129 -14.27 25.62 -15.92
C GLU A 129 -13.65 25.02 -17.19
N GLU A 130 -13.94 25.62 -18.35
CA GLU A 130 -13.57 25.12 -19.68
C GLU A 130 -12.05 25.13 -19.95
N ASP A 131 -11.28 26.02 -19.29
CA ASP A 131 -9.82 26.18 -19.48
C ASP A 131 -8.95 25.32 -18.56
N ALA A 132 -9.54 24.40 -17.79
CA ALA A 132 -8.79 23.66 -16.80
C ALA A 132 -7.91 22.55 -17.41
N LYS A 133 -6.64 22.54 -17.01
CA LYS A 133 -5.66 21.52 -17.44
C LYS A 133 -6.06 20.08 -17.09
N GLU A 134 -6.87 19.90 -16.06
CA GLU A 134 -7.30 18.60 -15.54
C GLU A 134 -8.81 18.58 -15.35
N LYS A 135 -9.46 17.49 -15.78
CA LYS A 135 -10.92 17.34 -15.74
C LYS A 135 -11.49 17.10 -14.34
N LEU A 136 -10.66 16.62 -13.42
CA LEU A 136 -11.05 16.20 -12.07
C LEU A 136 -10.16 16.90 -11.04
N TYR A 137 -10.76 17.41 -9.99
CA TYR A 137 -10.05 17.94 -8.82
C TYR A 137 -10.47 17.22 -7.55
N SER A 138 -9.57 17.17 -6.57
CA SER A 138 -9.90 16.69 -5.23
C SER A 138 -10.08 17.87 -4.28
N TYR A 139 -11.21 17.93 -3.61
CA TYR A 139 -11.48 18.87 -2.54
C TYR A 139 -11.35 18.18 -1.18
N VAL A 140 -10.54 18.76 -0.28
CA VAL A 140 -10.25 18.17 1.03
C VAL A 140 -10.87 19.02 2.14
N GLN A 141 -11.79 18.42 2.88
CA GLN A 141 -12.48 19.02 4.02
C GLN A 141 -12.10 18.35 5.33
N ALA A 142 -12.28 19.08 6.42
CA ALA A 142 -12.02 18.57 7.76
C ALA A 142 -13.30 18.10 8.44
N VAL A 143 -13.36 16.84 8.85
CA VAL A 143 -14.49 16.32 9.61
C VAL A 143 -14.24 16.54 11.10
N ASN A 144 -15.19 17.14 11.82
CA ASN A 144 -15.09 17.31 13.27
C ASN A 144 -15.48 15.98 13.94
N VAL A 145 -14.51 15.27 14.47
CA VAL A 145 -14.75 14.05 15.26
C VAL A 145 -13.99 14.16 16.57
N LYS A 146 -14.67 13.88 17.69
CA LYS A 146 -14.06 13.94 19.04
C LYS A 146 -12.91 12.95 19.19
N ASN A 147 -13.04 11.73 18.65
CA ASN A 147 -11.99 10.71 18.65
C ASN A 147 -11.84 10.04 17.27
N PRO A 148 -10.77 10.35 16.51
CA PRO A 148 -10.52 9.74 15.20
C PRO A 148 -9.81 8.36 15.29
N LYS A 149 -9.57 7.80 16.48
CA LYS A 149 -8.90 6.49 16.63
C LYS A 149 -9.85 5.35 16.25
N GLY A 150 -9.38 4.42 15.42
CA GLY A 150 -10.14 3.21 15.06
C GLY A 150 -11.13 3.40 13.90
N LEU A 151 -11.35 4.62 13.42
CA LEU A 151 -12.22 4.88 12.28
C LEU A 151 -11.56 4.44 10.98
N VAL A 152 -12.19 3.45 10.34
CA VAL A 152 -11.83 2.94 9.01
C VAL A 152 -12.23 3.94 7.91
N THR A 153 -11.78 3.66 6.69
CA THR A 153 -12.18 4.45 5.52
C THR A 153 -13.65 4.20 5.22
N ASN A 154 -14.44 5.27 5.17
CA ASN A 154 -15.85 5.19 4.80
C ASN A 154 -16.04 5.86 3.45
N VAL A 155 -16.85 5.24 2.58
CA VAL A 155 -17.36 5.91 1.39
C VAL A 155 -18.54 6.77 1.82
N VAL A 156 -18.55 8.03 1.40
CA VAL A 156 -19.66 8.94 1.66
C VAL A 156 -20.41 9.11 0.36
N GLU A 157 -21.73 8.93 0.41
CA GLU A 157 -22.62 9.28 -0.67
C GLU A 157 -22.93 10.77 -0.54
N GLU A 158 -22.62 11.52 -1.59
CA GLU A 158 -22.86 12.97 -1.70
C GLU A 158 -23.97 13.20 -2.73
#